data_AF-A0A081MYL1-F1
#
_entry.id   AF-A0A081MYL1-F1
#
_cell.length_a   1.000
_cell.length_b   1.000
_cell.length_c   1.000
_cell.angle_alpha   90.00
_cell.angle_beta   90.00
_cell.angle_gamma   90.00
#
_symmetry.space_group_name_H-M   'P 1'
#
loop_
_entity.id
_entity.type
_entity.pdbx_description
1 polymer ?
#
loop_
_entity_poly.entity_id
_entity_poly.type
_entity_poly.pdbx_seq_one_letter_code
_entity_poly.pdbx_strand_id
1 'polypeptide(L)'
;MNLNKELYDKILGDGLNIQSPADAEISQASDQLSTAIEELEQLSALGVDVDDAIASLQSTQSELDGASSHINNQKPELTRQLGQADMVNRLDAVGSDIPSGCFNTAGSTGMITGGFNDLFSGIGSGAADISKAIARYLNGEISESELLALLGGLTSSMGGLVASIGKAIAGENSLLAELARKVSAMSLSQQLSGLWGNPCSQAVLDQTLPEDVKDLL
;
A
#
# COMPACT_ATOMS: atom_id res chain seq x y z
N MET A 1 31.16 -17.36 2.41
CA MET A 1 29.74 -17.09 2.70
C MET A 1 29.22 -18.26 3.51
N ASN A 2 28.75 -18.05 4.74
CA ASN A 2 28.18 -19.13 5.55
C ASN A 2 26.68 -19.19 5.22
N LEU A 3 26.26 -20.21 4.46
CA LEU A 3 24.86 -20.42 4.10
C LEU A 3 24.12 -21.04 5.29
N ASN A 4 23.05 -20.40 5.76
CA ASN A 4 22.14 -21.04 6.70
C ASN A 4 21.32 -22.10 5.95
N LYS A 5 21.73 -23.36 6.07
CA LYS A 5 21.14 -24.49 5.34
C LYS A 5 19.67 -24.71 5.70
N GLU A 6 19.30 -24.58 6.98
CA GLU A 6 17.90 -24.75 7.43
C GLU A 6 16.98 -23.70 6.79
N LEU A 7 17.43 -22.44 6.74
CA LEU A 7 16.69 -21.36 6.07
C LEU A 7 16.58 -21.60 4.56
N TYR A 8 17.68 -22.02 3.92
CA TYR A 8 17.69 -22.36 2.49
C TYR A 8 16.71 -23.50 2.17
N ASP A 9 16.76 -24.61 2.93
CA ASP A 9 15.89 -25.77 2.71
C ASP A 9 14.41 -25.40 2.95
N LYS A 10 14.13 -24.54 3.93
CA LYS A 10 12.77 -24.00 4.18
C LYS A 10 12.26 -23.16 3.02
N ILE A 11 13.05 -22.22 2.52
CA ILE A 11 12.68 -21.39 1.36
C ILE A 11 12.54 -22.24 0.09
N LEU A 12 13.41 -23.23 -0.10
CA LEU A 12 13.37 -24.11 -1.26
C LEU A 12 12.13 -25.02 -1.26
N GLY A 13 11.75 -25.54 -0.10
CA GLY A 13 10.60 -26.43 0.05
C GLY A 13 9.25 -25.70 0.01
N ASP A 14 9.12 -24.64 0.83
CA ASP A 14 7.82 -24.01 1.10
C ASP A 14 7.70 -22.59 0.51
N GLY A 15 8.77 -22.06 -0.09
CA GLY A 15 8.87 -20.66 -0.44
C GLY A 15 9.06 -19.74 0.77
N LEU A 16 9.13 -18.44 0.52
CA LEU A 16 9.09 -17.44 1.57
C LEU A 16 7.65 -16.94 1.73
N ASN A 17 6.93 -17.47 2.72
CA ASN A 17 5.57 -17.06 3.01
C ASN A 17 5.56 -15.82 3.91
N ILE A 18 5.50 -14.64 3.30
CA ILE A 18 5.48 -13.36 4.01
C ILE A 18 4.06 -13.06 4.49
N GLN A 19 3.93 -12.80 5.79
CA GLN A 19 2.68 -12.39 6.41
C GLN A 19 2.62 -10.86 6.52
N SER A 20 1.42 -10.30 6.40
CA SER A 20 1.16 -8.88 6.66
C SER A 20 0.28 -8.73 7.89
N PRO A 21 0.66 -7.94 8.92
CA PRO A 21 -0.26 -7.55 9.99
C PRO A 21 -1.52 -6.84 9.48
N ALA A 22 -1.52 -6.25 8.28
CA ALA A 22 -2.71 -5.63 7.71
C ALA A 22 -3.75 -6.65 7.20
N ASP A 23 -3.37 -7.92 7.00
CA ASP A 23 -4.30 -8.95 6.49
C ASP A 23 -5.50 -9.14 7.43
N ALA A 24 -5.23 -9.15 8.75
CA ALA A 24 -6.27 -9.31 9.76
C ALA A 24 -7.20 -8.09 9.83
N GLU A 25 -6.63 -6.89 9.79
CA GLU A 25 -7.41 -5.63 9.84
C GLU A 25 -8.30 -5.46 8.62
N ILE A 26 -7.78 -5.78 7.42
CA ILE A 26 -8.56 -5.75 6.18
C ILE A 26 -9.69 -6.79 6.22
N SER A 27 -9.39 -8.01 6.64
CA SER A 27 -10.42 -9.06 6.76
C SER A 27 -11.53 -8.63 7.72
N GLN A 28 -11.17 -8.12 8.90
CA GLN A 28 -12.14 -7.66 9.87
C GLN A 28 -12.97 -6.48 9.36
N ALA A 29 -12.35 -5.50 8.69
CA ALA A 29 -13.06 -4.37 8.11
C ALA A 29 -14.05 -4.82 7.01
N SER A 30 -13.65 -5.75 6.14
CA SER A 30 -14.51 -6.34 5.11
C SER A 30 -15.70 -7.09 5.70
N ASP A 31 -15.50 -7.85 6.79
CA ASP A 31 -16.59 -8.55 7.47
C ASP A 31 -17.62 -7.57 8.06
N GLN A 32 -17.16 -6.49 8.68
CA GLN A 32 -18.04 -5.44 9.22
C GLN A 32 -18.80 -4.70 8.11
N LEU A 33 -18.13 -4.38 7.00
CA LEU A 33 -18.77 -3.77 5.83
C LEU A 33 -19.84 -4.66 5.23
N SER A 34 -19.54 -5.94 5.03
CA SER A 34 -20.49 -6.90 4.47
C SER A 34 -21.74 -7.00 5.35
N THR A 35 -21.55 -7.08 6.67
CA THR A 35 -22.65 -7.07 7.64
C THR A 35 -23.50 -5.80 7.53
N ALA A 36 -22.87 -4.62 7.51
CA ALA A 36 -23.60 -3.36 7.42
C ALA A 36 -24.34 -3.20 6.07
N ILE A 37 -23.76 -3.68 4.96
CA ILE A 37 -24.42 -3.70 3.65
C ILE A 37 -25.66 -4.59 3.70
N GLU A 38 -25.56 -5.81 4.22
CA GLU A 38 -26.71 -6.74 4.33
C GLU A 38 -27.84 -6.15 5.20
N GLU A 39 -27.50 -5.47 6.30
CA GLU A 39 -28.49 -4.81 7.16
C GLU A 39 -29.16 -3.61 6.46
N LEU A 40 -28.41 -2.81 5.69
CA LEU A 40 -28.98 -1.73 4.89
C LEU A 40 -29.88 -2.27 3.76
N GLU A 41 -29.48 -3.36 3.10
CA GLU A 41 -30.31 -4.01 2.08
C GLU A 41 -31.65 -4.49 2.66
N GLN A 42 -31.63 -5.02 3.89
CA GLN A 42 -32.85 -5.37 4.63
C GLN A 42 -33.73 -4.14 4.93
N LEU A 43 -33.13 -3.01 5.32
CA LEU A 43 -33.87 -1.75 5.52
C LEU A 43 -34.46 -1.20 4.21
N SER A 44 -33.71 -1.26 3.12
CA SER A 44 -34.19 -0.85 1.78
C SER A 44 -35.40 -1.69 1.36
N ALA A 45 -35.39 -3.00 1.62
CA ALA A 45 -36.53 -3.89 1.39
C ALA A 45 -37.78 -3.54 2.23
N LEU A 46 -37.60 -2.85 3.37
CA LEU A 46 -38.69 -2.32 4.21
C LEU A 46 -39.16 -0.92 3.77
N GLY A 47 -38.55 -0.34 2.73
CA GLY A 47 -38.93 0.95 2.16
C GLY A 47 -38.18 2.16 2.71
N VAL A 48 -37.10 1.96 3.47
CA VAL A 48 -36.22 3.05 3.94
C VAL A 48 -35.24 3.41 2.84
N ASP A 49 -35.13 4.70 2.49
CA ASP A 49 -34.25 5.18 1.42
C ASP A 49 -32.77 5.21 1.86
N VAL A 50 -32.08 4.08 1.69
CA VAL A 50 -30.68 3.89 2.11
C VAL A 50 -29.74 3.52 0.95
N ASP A 51 -30.19 3.66 -0.29
CA ASP A 51 -29.46 3.22 -1.48
C ASP A 51 -28.10 3.93 -1.62
N ASP A 52 -28.03 5.22 -1.30
CA ASP A 52 -26.78 6.00 -1.30
C ASP A 52 -25.78 5.46 -0.26
N ALA A 53 -26.27 5.02 0.90
CA ALA A 53 -25.42 4.43 1.93
C ALA A 53 -24.87 3.07 1.48
N ILE A 54 -25.72 2.23 0.89
CA ILE A 54 -25.30 0.94 0.30
C ILE A 54 -24.21 1.16 -0.75
N ALA A 55 -24.43 2.07 -1.70
CA ALA A 55 -23.46 2.39 -2.76
C ALA A 55 -22.13 2.88 -2.17
N SER A 56 -22.17 3.72 -1.14
CA SER A 56 -20.97 4.20 -0.45
C SER A 56 -20.20 3.07 0.25
N LEU A 57 -20.89 2.12 0.88
CA LEU A 57 -20.24 0.97 1.52
C LEU A 57 -19.66 -0.01 0.50
N GLN A 58 -20.36 -0.28 -0.59
CA GLN A 58 -19.85 -1.11 -1.69
C GLN A 58 -18.61 -0.49 -2.33
N SER A 59 -18.59 0.84 -2.51
CA SER A 59 -17.38 1.55 -2.96
C SER A 59 -16.23 1.40 -1.97
N THR A 60 -16.52 1.42 -0.66
CA THR A 60 -15.51 1.22 0.38
C THR A 60 -14.95 -0.21 0.35
N GLN A 61 -15.81 -1.20 0.16
CA GLN A 61 -15.44 -2.61 0.01
C GLN A 61 -14.49 -2.81 -1.17
N SER A 62 -14.80 -2.24 -2.33
CA SER A 62 -13.94 -2.33 -3.53
C SER A 62 -12.54 -1.77 -3.30
N GLU A 63 -12.40 -0.76 -2.45
CA GLU A 63 -11.11 -0.12 -2.15
C GLU A 63 -10.30 -0.92 -1.13
N LEU A 64 -10.96 -1.57 -0.16
CA LEU A 64 -10.31 -2.58 0.69
C LEU A 64 -9.84 -3.78 -0.12
N ASP A 65 -10.63 -4.25 -1.08
CA ASP A 65 -10.23 -5.34 -1.98
C ASP A 65 -9.00 -4.92 -2.81
N GLY A 66 -8.97 -3.66 -3.26
CA GLY A 66 -7.82 -3.04 -3.90
C GLY A 66 -6.57 -3.04 -3.01
N ALA A 67 -6.70 -2.62 -1.74
CA ALA A 67 -5.61 -2.65 -0.76
C ALA A 67 -5.11 -4.08 -0.48
N SER A 68 -6.03 -5.03 -0.33
CA SER A 68 -5.72 -6.46 -0.17
C SER A 68 -4.95 -7.01 -1.36
N SER A 69 -5.41 -6.70 -2.58
CA SER A 69 -4.72 -7.10 -3.81
C SER A 69 -3.32 -6.50 -3.89
N HIS A 70 -3.18 -5.21 -3.59
CA HIS A 70 -1.89 -4.51 -3.56
C HIS A 70 -0.90 -5.17 -2.59
N ILE A 71 -1.31 -5.44 -1.35
CA ILE A 71 -0.51 -6.16 -0.35
C ILE A 71 -0.09 -7.54 -0.87
N ASN A 72 -1.04 -8.31 -1.41
CA ASN A 72 -0.78 -9.66 -1.90
C ASN A 72 0.16 -9.69 -3.12
N ASN A 73 0.11 -8.66 -3.97
CA ASN A 73 1.03 -8.50 -5.09
C ASN A 73 2.43 -8.08 -4.64
N GLN A 74 2.54 -7.31 -3.56
CA GLN A 74 3.83 -6.86 -3.03
C GLN A 74 4.54 -7.91 -2.15
N LYS A 75 3.80 -8.78 -1.44
CA LYS A 75 4.38 -9.80 -0.54
C LYS A 75 5.51 -10.63 -1.19
N PRO A 76 5.34 -11.23 -2.39
CA PRO A 76 6.42 -12.00 -3.03
C PRO A 76 7.66 -11.15 -3.35
N GLU A 77 7.45 -9.86 -3.59
CA GLU A 77 8.48 -8.91 -4.02
C GLU A 77 9.16 -8.19 -2.86
N LEU A 78 8.67 -8.35 -1.63
CA LEU A 78 9.10 -7.56 -0.48
C LEU A 78 10.61 -7.63 -0.26
N THR A 79 11.23 -8.81 -0.32
CA THR A 79 12.68 -8.94 -0.15
C THR A 79 13.46 -8.16 -1.20
N ARG A 80 12.99 -8.17 -2.46
CA ARG A 80 13.60 -7.39 -3.54
C ARG A 80 13.41 -5.89 -3.30
N GLN A 81 12.20 -5.47 -2.92
CA GLN A 81 11.88 -4.07 -2.61
C GLN A 81 12.71 -3.53 -1.44
N LEU A 82 12.84 -4.29 -0.36
CA LEU A 82 13.68 -3.96 0.79
C LEU A 82 15.14 -3.81 0.38
N GLY A 83 15.65 -4.71 -0.49
CA GLY A 83 17.00 -4.59 -1.04
C GLY A 83 17.20 -3.33 -1.88
N GLN A 84 16.23 -2.98 -2.72
CA GLN A 84 16.27 -1.73 -3.50
C GLN A 84 16.22 -0.49 -2.60
N ALA A 85 15.31 -0.48 -1.62
CA ALA A 85 15.18 0.60 -0.66
C ALA A 85 16.48 0.81 0.15
N ASP A 86 17.12 -0.27 0.61
CA ASP A 86 18.40 -0.20 1.31
C ASP A 86 19.53 0.34 0.41
N MET A 87 19.65 -0.15 -0.82
CA MET A 87 20.64 0.36 -1.79
C MET A 87 20.46 1.86 -2.01
N VAL A 88 19.21 2.32 -2.18
CA VAL A 88 18.91 3.74 -2.38
C VAL A 88 19.15 4.55 -1.11
N ASN A 89 18.77 4.06 0.08
CA ASN A 89 19.09 4.74 1.35
C ASN A 89 20.60 4.98 1.48
N ARG A 90 21.42 3.98 1.11
CA ARG A 90 22.88 4.09 1.13
C ARG A 90 23.40 5.08 0.10
N LEU A 91 22.80 5.12 -1.09
CA LEU A 91 23.15 6.08 -2.15
C LEU A 91 22.79 7.52 -1.75
N ASP A 92 21.57 7.73 -1.28
CA ASP A 92 21.06 9.03 -0.83
C ASP A 92 21.91 9.57 0.34
N ALA A 93 22.42 8.69 1.21
CA ALA A 93 23.34 9.06 2.29
C ALA A 93 24.72 9.57 1.80
N VAL A 94 25.17 9.19 0.60
CA VAL A 94 26.43 9.70 0.00
C VAL A 94 26.25 11.11 -0.58
N GLY A 95 25.03 11.49 -0.96
CA GLY A 95 24.70 12.76 -1.60
C GLY A 95 24.55 13.98 -0.68
N SER A 96 24.75 13.83 0.63
CA SER A 96 24.67 14.88 1.67
C SER A 96 23.40 15.75 1.57
N ASP A 97 22.27 15.25 2.10
CA ASP A 97 21.15 16.04 2.68
C ASP A 97 19.96 15.19 3.15
N ILE A 98 20.00 13.86 3.00
CA ILE A 98 18.95 12.96 3.50
C ILE A 98 19.51 12.16 4.69
N PRO A 99 18.90 12.24 5.89
CA PRO A 99 19.35 11.47 7.04
C PRO A 99 19.43 9.98 6.69
N SER A 100 20.53 9.32 7.03
CA SER A 100 20.61 7.86 7.00
C SER A 100 19.44 7.29 7.79
N GLY A 101 18.45 6.75 7.10
CA GLY A 101 17.19 6.38 7.73
C GLY A 101 16.45 5.33 6.93
N CYS A 102 15.51 4.67 7.58
CA CYS A 102 14.66 3.65 6.97
C CYS A 102 13.51 4.27 6.13
N PHE A 103 13.65 5.50 5.65
CA PHE A 103 12.57 6.25 5.00
C PHE A 103 12.02 5.50 3.78
N ASN A 104 12.90 5.11 2.86
CA ASN A 104 12.48 4.39 1.67
C ASN A 104 11.86 3.03 2.01
N THR A 105 12.39 2.35 3.03
CA THR A 105 11.90 1.05 3.48
C THR A 105 10.51 1.16 4.10
N ALA A 106 10.30 2.09 5.03
CA ALA A 106 9.02 2.30 5.69
C ALA A 106 7.98 2.87 4.73
N GLY A 107 8.40 3.79 3.86
CA GLY A 107 7.51 4.42 2.88
C GLY A 107 7.05 3.48 1.77
N SER A 108 7.87 2.50 1.37
CA SER A 108 7.53 1.60 0.25
C SER A 108 6.86 0.30 0.68
N THR A 109 6.77 0.03 1.99
CA THR A 109 6.25 -1.22 2.55
C THR A 109 5.24 -1.00 3.68
N GLY A 110 4.72 0.22 3.82
CA GLY A 110 3.82 0.61 4.90
C GLY A 110 2.57 -0.27 4.99
N MET A 111 1.94 -0.61 3.87
CA MET A 111 0.76 -1.48 3.82
C MET A 111 1.07 -2.91 4.27
N ILE A 112 2.21 -3.46 3.84
CA ILE A 112 2.61 -4.81 4.28
C ILE A 112 3.03 -4.82 5.75
N THR A 113 3.63 -3.73 6.25
CA THR A 113 4.18 -3.68 7.61
C THR A 113 3.18 -3.19 8.67
N GLY A 114 1.97 -2.82 8.25
CA GLY A 114 0.89 -2.38 9.15
C GLY A 114 0.88 -0.88 9.44
N GLY A 115 1.66 -0.07 8.72
CA GLY A 115 1.64 1.39 8.82
C GLY A 115 0.29 2.05 8.48
N PHE A 116 -0.66 1.28 7.92
CA PHE A 116 -2.02 1.72 7.63
C PHE A 116 -3.10 0.96 8.41
N ASN A 117 -2.74 0.20 9.45
CA ASN A 117 -3.70 -0.57 10.24
C ASN A 117 -4.81 0.31 10.85
N ASP A 118 -4.46 1.48 11.36
CA ASP A 118 -5.43 2.43 11.94
C ASP A 118 -6.50 2.85 10.92
N LEU A 119 -6.13 2.94 9.64
CA LEU A 119 -7.05 3.29 8.58
C LEU A 119 -8.02 2.14 8.28
N PHE A 120 -7.55 0.89 8.23
CA PHE A 120 -8.42 -0.28 8.05
C PHE A 120 -9.34 -0.48 9.26
N SER A 121 -8.79 -0.35 10.47
CA SER A 121 -9.56 -0.41 11.72
C SER A 121 -10.62 0.69 11.80
N GLY A 122 -10.31 1.90 11.30
CA GLY A 122 -11.26 3.00 11.18
C GLY A 122 -12.44 2.69 10.27
N ILE A 123 -12.21 1.99 9.15
CA ILE A 123 -13.27 1.54 8.25
C ILE A 123 -14.16 0.50 8.94
N GLY A 124 -13.56 -0.51 9.58
CA GLY A 124 -14.31 -1.52 10.32
C GLY A 124 -15.15 -0.91 11.45
N SER A 125 -14.61 0.08 12.15
CA SER A 125 -15.33 0.81 13.21
C SER A 125 -16.49 1.64 12.64
N GLY A 126 -16.29 2.31 11.51
CA GLY A 126 -17.34 3.07 10.83
C GLY A 126 -18.49 2.17 10.35
N ALA A 127 -18.18 1.00 9.78
CA ALA A 127 -19.17 0.01 9.40
C ALA A 127 -19.94 -0.52 10.62
N ALA A 128 -19.25 -0.83 11.72
CA ALA A 128 -19.91 -1.26 12.97
C ALA A 128 -20.84 -0.18 13.55
N ASP A 129 -20.49 1.11 13.40
CA ASP A 129 -21.34 2.22 13.85
C ASP A 129 -22.59 2.38 12.98
N ILE A 130 -22.54 2.03 11.70
CA ILE A 130 -23.72 1.94 10.82
C ILE A 130 -24.66 0.84 11.35
N SER A 131 -24.15 -0.36 11.61
CA SER A 131 -24.95 -1.45 12.17
C SER A 131 -25.62 -1.08 13.50
N LYS A 132 -24.91 -0.36 14.38
CA LYS A 132 -25.51 0.17 15.62
C LYS A 132 -26.63 1.17 15.34
N ALA A 133 -26.48 2.05 14.35
CA ALA A 133 -27.52 3.01 13.99
C ALA A 133 -28.77 2.30 13.46
N ILE A 134 -28.59 1.28 12.61
CA ILE A 134 -29.68 0.42 12.10
C ILE A 134 -30.42 -0.27 13.24
N ALA A 135 -29.68 -0.89 14.17
CA ALA A 135 -30.28 -1.56 15.33
C ALA A 135 -31.11 -0.60 16.20
N ARG A 136 -30.62 0.62 16.45
CA ARG A 136 -31.36 1.66 17.20
C ARG A 136 -32.65 2.06 16.50
N TYR A 137 -32.62 2.17 15.16
CA TYR A 137 -33.82 2.44 14.37
C TYR A 137 -34.84 1.30 14.45
N LEU A 138 -34.40 0.06 14.26
CA LEU A 138 -35.26 -1.13 14.34
C LEU A 138 -35.87 -1.33 15.74
N ASN A 139 -35.17 -0.90 16.80
CA ASN A 139 -35.67 -0.90 18.17
C ASN A 139 -36.62 0.27 18.47
N GLY A 140 -36.83 1.20 17.53
CA GLY A 140 -37.65 2.39 17.71
C GLY A 140 -37.03 3.45 18.62
N GLU A 141 -35.71 3.39 18.85
CA GLU A 141 -34.98 4.35 19.69
C GLU A 141 -34.68 5.66 18.94
N ILE A 142 -34.63 5.62 17.61
CA ILE A 142 -34.44 6.78 16.73
C ILE A 142 -35.47 6.75 15.60
N SER A 143 -35.81 7.92 15.09
CA SER A 143 -36.65 8.08 13.91
C SER A 143 -35.88 7.78 12.61
N GLU A 144 -36.62 7.58 11.52
CA GLU A 144 -36.05 7.38 10.18
C GLU A 144 -35.18 8.58 9.76
N SER A 145 -35.63 9.81 9.99
CA SER A 145 -34.86 11.00 9.64
C SER A 145 -33.56 11.11 10.44
N GLU A 146 -33.55 10.69 11.71
CA GLU A 146 -32.34 10.60 12.51
C GLU A 146 -31.40 9.51 12.00
N LEU A 147 -31.92 8.34 11.59
CA LEU A 147 -31.13 7.30 10.96
C LEU A 147 -30.46 7.83 9.68
N LEU A 148 -31.21 8.43 8.76
CA LEU A 148 -30.67 8.92 7.49
C LEU A 148 -29.60 10.00 7.70
N ALA A 149 -29.79 10.87 8.70
CA ALA A 149 -28.77 11.86 9.07
C ALA A 149 -27.48 11.20 9.60
N LEU A 150 -27.60 10.15 10.42
CA LEU A 150 -26.45 9.39 10.91
C LEU A 150 -25.74 8.66 9.77
N LEU A 151 -26.49 7.99 8.90
CA LEU A 151 -25.94 7.28 7.73
C LEU A 151 -25.17 8.26 6.84
N GLY A 152 -25.75 9.42 6.51
CA GLY A 152 -25.07 10.44 5.69
C GLY A 152 -23.77 10.97 6.32
N GLY A 153 -23.72 11.12 7.64
CA GLY A 153 -22.50 11.50 8.36
C GLY A 153 -21.43 10.41 8.34
N LEU A 154 -21.84 9.15 8.57
CA LEU A 154 -20.95 8.00 8.60
C LEU A 154 -20.38 7.69 7.21
N THR A 155 -21.20 7.69 6.17
CA THR A 155 -20.76 7.46 4.78
C THR A 155 -19.79 8.55 4.31
N SER A 156 -20.04 9.81 4.68
CA SER A 156 -19.09 10.91 4.41
C SER A 156 -17.74 10.69 5.09
N SER A 157 -17.73 10.23 6.34
CA SER A 157 -16.48 9.88 7.06
C SER A 157 -15.74 8.73 6.38
N MET A 158 -16.47 7.70 5.93
CA MET A 158 -15.91 6.56 5.22
C MET A 158 -15.31 6.96 3.87
N GLY A 159 -15.95 7.88 3.14
CA GLY A 159 -15.38 8.45 1.91
C GLY A 159 -14.01 9.10 2.11
N GLY A 160 -13.77 9.73 3.27
CA GLY A 160 -12.46 10.28 3.64
C GLY A 160 -11.39 9.20 3.89
N LEU A 161 -11.78 8.08 4.50
CA LEU A 161 -10.91 6.92 4.73
C LEU A 161 -10.58 6.21 3.40
N VAL A 162 -11.57 6.04 2.53
CA VAL A 162 -11.39 5.49 1.18
C VAL A 162 -10.39 6.30 0.37
N ALA A 163 -10.54 7.62 0.33
CA ALA A 163 -9.59 8.50 -0.37
C ALA A 163 -8.16 8.37 0.20
N SER A 164 -8.02 8.01 1.47
CA SER A 164 -6.73 7.80 2.12
C SER A 164 -6.10 6.44 1.75
N ILE A 165 -6.89 5.39 1.50
CA ILE A 165 -6.41 4.12 0.91
C ILE A 165 -5.79 4.40 -0.46
N GLY A 166 -6.54 5.03 -1.36
CA GLY A 166 -6.08 5.30 -2.72
C GLY A 166 -4.79 6.12 -2.73
N LYS A 167 -4.68 7.12 -1.84
CA LYS A 167 -3.44 7.91 -1.67
C LYS A 167 -2.28 7.07 -1.15
N ALA A 168 -2.52 6.17 -0.20
CA ALA A 168 -1.48 5.28 0.32
C ALA A 168 -0.93 4.36 -0.76
N ILE A 169 -1.81 3.69 -1.53
CA ILE A 169 -1.41 2.81 -2.64
C ILE A 169 -0.62 3.60 -3.70
N ALA A 170 -1.12 4.78 -4.09
CA ALA A 170 -0.45 5.63 -5.07
C ALA A 170 0.93 6.11 -4.57
N GLY A 171 1.03 6.47 -3.29
CA GLY A 171 2.27 6.89 -2.65
C GLY A 171 3.32 5.78 -2.66
N GLU A 172 2.95 4.57 -2.24
CA GLU A 172 3.86 3.42 -2.25
C GLU A 172 4.33 3.08 -3.67
N ASN A 173 3.41 3.03 -4.64
CA ASN A 173 3.75 2.75 -6.03
C ASN A 173 4.68 3.81 -6.63
N SER A 174 4.44 5.09 -6.32
CA SER A 174 5.29 6.19 -6.76
C SER A 174 6.70 6.06 -6.20
N LEU A 175 6.83 5.74 -4.91
CA LEU A 175 8.12 5.53 -4.27
C LEU A 175 8.84 4.30 -4.83
N LEU A 176 8.15 3.17 -5.01
CA LEU A 176 8.73 1.97 -5.63
C LEU A 176 9.27 2.25 -7.04
N ALA A 177 8.56 3.04 -7.84
CA ALA A 177 9.02 3.45 -9.17
C ALA A 177 10.26 4.38 -9.08
N GLU A 178 10.31 5.28 -8.10
CA GLU A 178 11.50 6.08 -7.83
C GLU A 178 12.71 5.23 -7.44
N LEU A 179 12.52 4.27 -6.51
CA LEU A 179 13.58 3.36 -6.08
C LEU A 179 14.13 2.55 -7.25
N ALA A 180 13.24 2.01 -8.09
CA ALA A 180 13.64 1.28 -9.29
C ALA A 180 14.48 2.15 -10.23
N ARG A 181 14.06 3.40 -10.49
CA ARG A 181 14.83 4.34 -11.33
C ARG A 181 16.20 4.65 -10.75
N LYS A 182 16.29 4.91 -9.44
CA LYS A 182 17.57 5.19 -8.76
C LYS A 182 18.52 3.98 -8.82
N VAL A 183 18.03 2.77 -8.60
CA VAL A 183 18.82 1.53 -8.72
C VAL A 183 19.30 1.32 -10.17
N SER A 184 18.44 1.55 -11.17
CA SER A 184 18.84 1.47 -12.58
C SER A 184 19.92 2.50 -12.92
N ALA A 185 19.78 3.74 -12.46
CA ALA A 185 20.77 4.80 -12.68
C ALA A 185 22.12 4.45 -12.02
N MET A 186 22.10 3.93 -10.79
CA MET A 186 23.29 3.46 -10.09
C MET A 186 24.00 2.33 -10.85
N SER A 187 23.26 1.32 -11.30
CA SER A 187 23.79 0.21 -12.09
C SER A 187 24.41 0.69 -13.40
N LEU A 188 23.75 1.60 -14.10
CA LEU A 188 24.26 2.18 -15.34
C LEU A 188 25.54 2.99 -15.11
N SER A 189 25.59 3.81 -14.05
CA SER A 189 26.79 4.59 -13.68
C SER A 189 28.00 3.68 -13.40
N GLN A 190 27.80 2.57 -12.68
CA GLN A 190 28.87 1.60 -12.42
C GLN A 190 29.33 0.89 -13.70
N GLN A 191 28.40 0.47 -14.55
CA GLN A 191 28.72 -0.15 -15.84
C GLN A 191 29.49 0.82 -16.73
N LEU A 192 29.04 2.07 -16.81
CA LEU A 192 29.67 3.10 -17.64
C LEU A 192 31.10 3.40 -17.18
N SER A 193 31.31 3.56 -15.87
CA SER A 193 32.64 3.74 -15.28
C SER A 193 33.57 2.55 -15.57
N GLY A 194 33.04 1.33 -15.47
CA GLY A 194 33.78 0.11 -15.80
C GLY A 194 34.14 0.00 -17.28
N LEU A 195 33.25 0.42 -18.18
CA LEU A 195 33.49 0.44 -19.63
C LEU A 195 34.45 1.56 -20.03
N TRP A 196 34.39 2.72 -19.38
CA TRP A 196 35.30 3.84 -19.61
C TRP A 196 36.74 3.49 -19.29
N GLY A 197 36.97 2.69 -18.23
CA GLY A 197 38.30 2.17 -17.89
C GLY A 197 38.85 1.11 -18.86
N ASN A 198 38.06 0.65 -19.84
CA ASN A 198 38.50 -0.31 -20.85
C ASN A 198 38.85 0.41 -22.16
N PRO A 199 40.11 0.38 -22.64
CA PRO A 199 40.53 1.12 -23.83
C PRO A 199 39.71 0.84 -25.11
N CYS A 200 39.24 -0.39 -25.28
CA CYS A 200 38.45 -0.77 -26.45
C CYS A 200 37.04 -0.17 -26.41
N SER A 201 36.43 -0.12 -25.23
CA SER A 201 35.09 0.46 -25.03
C SER A 201 35.16 1.99 -24.93
N GLN A 202 36.19 2.54 -24.31
CA GLN A 202 36.44 3.98 -24.21
C GLN A 202 36.51 4.64 -25.59
N ALA A 203 37.20 4.03 -26.56
CA ALA A 203 37.29 4.58 -27.92
C ALA A 203 35.92 4.76 -28.61
N VAL A 204 34.94 3.91 -28.26
CA VAL A 204 33.55 4.01 -28.75
C VAL A 204 32.76 5.01 -27.91
N LEU A 205 32.91 4.98 -26.59
CA LEU A 205 32.21 5.87 -25.67
C LEU A 205 32.62 7.33 -25.84
N ASP A 206 33.88 7.61 -26.14
CA ASP A 206 34.41 8.96 -26.35
C ASP A 206 33.70 9.69 -27.51
N GLN A 207 33.23 8.95 -28.50
CA GLN A 207 32.50 9.47 -29.67
C GLN A 207 30.98 9.51 -29.48
N THR A 208 30.45 8.76 -28.51
CA THR A 208 28.99 8.51 -28.39
C THR A 208 28.39 9.10 -27.12
N LEU A 209 29.19 9.33 -26.08
CA LEU A 209 28.74 9.98 -24.86
C LEU A 209 28.74 11.50 -24.99
N PRO A 210 27.76 12.19 -24.40
CA PRO A 210 27.80 13.65 -24.20
C PRO A 210 29.02 14.10 -23.39
N GLU A 211 29.55 15.30 -23.66
CA GLU A 211 30.73 15.84 -22.97
C GLU A 211 30.54 15.98 -21.46
N ASP A 212 29.36 16.41 -21.02
CA ASP A 212 29.02 16.56 -19.59
C ASP A 212 29.06 15.23 -18.83
N VAL A 213 28.79 14.10 -19.50
CA VAL A 213 28.92 12.77 -18.91
C VAL A 213 30.38 12.30 -18.91
N LYS A 214 31.14 12.62 -19.97
CA LYS A 214 32.57 12.28 -20.06
C LYS A 214 33.39 13.01 -18.99
N ASP A 215 33.05 14.26 -18.69
CA ASP A 215 33.67 15.05 -17.62
C ASP A 215 33.51 14.43 -16.21
N LEU A 216 32.59 13.47 -16.05
CA LEU A 216 32.30 12.76 -14.79
C LEU A 216 32.95 11.36 -14.69
N LEU A 217 33.61 10.85 -15.74
CA LEU A 217 34.14 9.48 -15.87
C LEU A 217 35.68 9.39 -15.85
#